data_AF-A0A7Y2FFA7-F1
#
_entry.id   AF-A0A7Y2FFA7-F1
#
_cell.length_a   1.000
_cell.length_b   1.000
_cell.length_c   1.000
_cell.angle_alpha   90.00
_cell.angle_beta   90.00
_cell.angle_gamma   90.00
#
_symmetry.space_group_name_H-M   'P 1'
#
loop_
_entity.id
_entity.type
_entity.pdbx_description
1 polymer ?
#
loop_
_entity_poly.entity_id
_entity_poly.type
_entity_poly.pdbx_seq_one_letter_code
_entity_poly.pdbx_strand_id
1 'polypeptide(L)'
;MENPRPATDARADRPSGGLFARFLTTVEWLGNLLPHPVTLFALFALGILVVSGIAGYFGLAVDDPRPEGMRGRSPDGVIRAISLWSGDGLRYITTNLVRNFTSFVPLGTVLVALLGVAVAERSGLLGAAIRGLVLAAPKNLVTIVLIFAGVLSNTASEMGYVVIIPLGAAIFHAIGRHPLAGLAAAFAGVSGGYSANLLIGTVDPLLAGITEEAAHFIAPDYEVHAAINWYFMIVSTFLITIVG
;
A
#
# COMPACT_ATOMS: atom_id res chain seq x y z
N MET A 1 26.56 26.98 56.78
CA MET A 1 25.52 27.77 56.08
C MET A 1 25.30 27.09 54.74
N GLU A 2 24.29 26.23 54.71
CA GLU A 2 23.87 25.41 53.57
C GLU A 2 23.43 26.34 52.43
N ASN A 3 23.99 26.18 51.23
CA ASN A 3 23.54 26.90 50.04
C ASN A 3 22.44 26.06 49.36
N PRO A 4 21.16 26.50 49.31
CA PRO A 4 20.12 25.73 48.65
C PRO A 4 20.27 25.85 47.13
N ARG A 5 20.41 24.72 46.45
CA ARG A 5 20.38 24.65 44.98
C ARG A 5 19.01 25.13 44.50
N PRO A 6 18.92 26.00 43.47
CA PRO A 6 17.64 26.28 42.86
C PRO A 6 17.15 25.03 42.12
N ALA A 7 15.96 24.56 42.50
CA ALA A 7 15.23 23.54 41.76
C ALA A 7 15.04 24.02 40.32
N THR A 8 15.59 23.28 39.37
CA THR A 8 15.34 23.50 37.95
C THR A 8 13.92 23.03 37.68
N ASP A 9 13.01 24.00 37.61
CA ASP A 9 11.62 23.83 37.16
C ASP A 9 11.67 23.33 35.71
N ALA A 10 11.63 22.00 35.52
CA ALA A 10 11.42 21.37 34.22
C ALA A 10 9.95 21.54 33.81
N ARG A 11 9.53 22.80 33.58
CA ARG A 11 8.32 23.07 32.83
C ARG A 11 8.66 22.75 31.38
N ALA A 12 8.18 21.60 30.92
CA ALA A 12 8.16 21.23 29.52
C ALA A 12 7.48 22.36 28.74
N ASP A 13 8.30 23.14 28.06
CA ASP A 13 7.89 24.20 27.15
C ASP A 13 7.18 23.51 25.98
N ARG A 14 5.85 23.43 26.04
CA ARG A 14 5.06 23.00 24.87
C ARG A 14 5.12 24.17 23.90
N PRO A 15 5.82 24.07 22.76
CA PRO A 15 5.80 25.15 21.80
C PRO A 15 4.35 25.39 21.39
N SER A 16 3.90 26.63 21.56
CA SER A 16 2.62 27.14 21.09
C SER A 16 2.64 27.12 19.56
N GLY A 17 2.34 25.95 19.01
CA GLY A 17 2.59 25.64 17.61
C GLY A 17 1.61 26.33 16.67
N GLY A 18 2.16 27.04 15.68
CA GLY A 18 1.39 27.58 14.55
C GLY A 18 0.62 26.50 13.77
N LEU A 19 -0.15 26.91 12.76
CA LEU A 19 -1.03 26.02 11.98
C LEU A 19 -0.34 24.72 11.51
N PHE A 20 0.93 24.79 11.12
CA PHE A 20 1.72 23.63 10.68
C PHE A 20 1.98 22.61 11.80
N ALA A 21 2.30 23.06 13.02
CA ALA A 21 2.51 22.16 14.15
C ALA A 21 1.21 21.46 14.55
N ARG A 22 0.07 22.18 14.52
CA ARG A 22 -1.25 21.58 14.76
C ARG A 22 -1.59 20.52 13.71
N PHE A 23 -1.30 20.79 12.44
CA PHE A 23 -1.45 19.83 11.35
C PHE A 23 -0.63 18.55 11.61
N LEU A 24 0.66 18.69 11.96
CA LEU A 24 1.52 17.55 12.27
C LEU A 24 0.99 16.73 13.45
N THR A 25 0.51 17.38 14.52
CA THR A 25 -0.12 16.68 15.66
C THR A 25 -1.35 15.88 15.22
N THR A 26 -2.16 16.41 14.30
CA THR A 26 -3.32 15.67 13.76
C THR A 26 -2.88 14.45 12.94
N VAL A 27 -1.85 14.59 12.10
CA VAL A 27 -1.30 13.48 11.31
C VAL A 27 -0.74 12.39 12.22
N GLU A 28 0.04 12.76 13.24
CA GLU A 28 0.59 11.83 14.23
C GLU A 28 -0.52 11.09 14.98
N TRP A 29 -1.53 11.82 15.46
CA TRP A 29 -2.67 11.22 16.14
C TRP A 29 -3.44 10.25 15.23
N LEU A 30 -3.68 10.62 13.97
CA LEU A 30 -4.39 9.75 13.02
C LEU A 30 -3.58 8.49 12.68
N GLY A 31 -2.26 8.61 12.54
CA GLY A 31 -1.38 7.46 12.31
C GLY A 31 -1.36 6.48 13.48
N ASN A 32 -1.47 6.98 14.72
CA ASN A 32 -1.49 6.18 15.94
C ASN A 32 -2.88 5.61 16.29
N LEU A 33 -3.94 6.07 15.63
CA LEU A 33 -5.32 5.68 15.94
C LEU A 33 -5.65 4.26 15.47
N LEU A 34 -5.08 3.85 14.34
CA LEU A 34 -5.42 2.56 13.72
C LEU A 34 -4.57 1.43 14.32
N PRO A 35 -5.20 0.32 14.75
CA PRO A 35 -4.46 -0.85 15.20
C PRO A 35 -3.73 -1.49 14.01
N HIS A 36 -2.80 -2.40 14.32
CA HIS A 36 -2.09 -3.18 13.31
C HIS A 36 -3.09 -3.79 12.29
N PRO A 37 -2.80 -3.78 10.96
CA PRO A 37 -3.75 -4.21 9.94
C PRO A 37 -4.37 -5.60 10.18
N VAL A 38 -3.59 -6.55 10.68
CA VAL A 38 -4.09 -7.90 11.05
C VAL A 38 -5.18 -7.83 12.14
N THR A 39 -4.98 -7.00 13.16
CA THR A 39 -5.99 -6.77 14.21
C THR A 39 -7.24 -6.11 13.64
N LEU A 40 -7.07 -5.16 12.72
CA LEU A 40 -8.17 -4.50 12.05
C LEU A 40 -9.03 -5.50 11.24
N PHE A 41 -8.41 -6.40 10.47
CA PHE A 41 -9.14 -7.46 9.76
C PHE A 41 -9.81 -8.46 10.70
N ALA A 42 -9.17 -8.82 11.82
CA ALA A 42 -9.78 -9.68 12.84
C ALA A 42 -11.03 -9.02 13.46
N LEU A 43 -10.96 -7.71 13.74
CA LEU A 43 -12.11 -6.92 14.21
C LEU A 43 -13.21 -6.84 13.15
N PHE A 44 -12.87 -6.69 11.86
CA PHE A 44 -13.87 -6.71 10.79
C PHE A 44 -14.53 -8.09 10.64
N ALA A 45 -13.77 -9.18 10.73
CA ALA A 45 -14.33 -10.53 10.69
C ALA A 45 -15.31 -10.77 11.86
N LEU A 46 -14.92 -10.36 13.08
CA LEU A 46 -15.81 -10.40 14.24
C LEU A 46 -17.02 -9.48 14.07
N GLY A 47 -16.83 -8.29 13.51
CA GLY A 47 -17.88 -7.34 13.19
C GLY A 47 -18.91 -7.94 12.22
N ILE A 48 -18.45 -8.56 11.13
CA ILE A 48 -19.32 -9.26 10.16
C ILE A 48 -20.08 -10.40 10.84
N LEU A 49 -19.44 -11.17 11.72
CA LEU A 49 -20.11 -12.21 12.51
C LEU A 49 -21.28 -11.60 13.30
N VAL A 50 -21.05 -10.53 14.06
CA VAL A 50 -22.08 -9.87 14.89
C VAL A 50 -23.18 -9.24 14.03
N VAL A 51 -22.80 -8.44 13.02
CA VAL A 51 -23.74 -7.72 12.15
C VAL A 51 -24.61 -8.68 11.36
N SER A 52 -24.04 -9.76 10.81
CA SER A 52 -24.81 -10.79 10.10
C SER A 52 -25.80 -11.50 11.02
N GLY A 53 -25.43 -11.75 12.28
CA GLY A 53 -26.32 -12.30 13.31
C GLY A 53 -27.54 -11.41 13.55
N ILE A 54 -27.32 -10.11 13.76
CA ILE A 54 -28.38 -9.13 13.99
C ILE A 54 -29.25 -8.96 12.75
N ALA A 55 -28.64 -8.72 11.58
CA ALA A 55 -29.36 -8.50 10.34
C ALA A 55 -30.19 -9.72 9.92
N GLY A 56 -29.65 -10.93 10.09
CA GLY A 56 -30.37 -12.17 9.84
C GLY A 56 -31.50 -12.42 10.83
N TYR A 57 -31.35 -12.03 12.11
CA TYR A 57 -32.41 -12.10 13.10
C TYR A 57 -33.63 -11.23 12.72
N PHE A 58 -33.39 -10.02 12.22
CA PHE A 58 -34.45 -9.13 11.73
C PHE A 58 -34.94 -9.47 10.32
N GLY A 59 -34.37 -10.49 9.66
CA GLY A 59 -34.77 -10.89 8.30
C GLY A 59 -34.53 -9.80 7.26
N LEU A 60 -33.47 -9.00 7.42
CA LEU A 60 -33.18 -7.88 6.53
C LEU A 60 -33.02 -8.35 5.08
N ALA A 61 -33.74 -7.71 4.17
CA ALA A 61 -33.72 -8.00 2.74
C ALA A 61 -33.86 -6.71 1.92
N VAL A 62 -33.25 -6.69 0.74
CA VAL A 62 -33.23 -5.54 -0.18
C VAL A 62 -33.36 -6.04 -1.62
N ASP A 63 -34.03 -5.27 -2.47
CA ASP A 63 -34.13 -5.56 -3.90
C ASP A 63 -32.74 -5.55 -4.56
N ASP A 64 -32.48 -6.55 -5.41
CA ASP A 64 -31.22 -6.69 -6.12
C ASP A 64 -31.15 -5.71 -7.30
N PRO A 65 -30.19 -4.76 -7.32
CA PRO A 65 -30.07 -3.78 -8.40
C PRO A 65 -29.50 -4.38 -9.70
N ARG A 66 -29.01 -5.63 -9.70
CA ARG A 66 -28.39 -6.27 -10.88
C ARG A 66 -29.46 -6.64 -11.92
N PRO A 67 -29.18 -6.57 -13.23
CA PRO A 67 -30.15 -6.93 -14.28
C PRO A 67 -30.71 -8.36 -14.16
N GLU A 68 -31.91 -8.59 -14.70
CA GLU A 68 -32.51 -9.94 -14.73
C GLU A 68 -31.67 -10.88 -15.62
N GLY A 69 -31.48 -12.13 -15.18
CA GLY A 69 -30.66 -13.11 -15.89
C GLY A 69 -29.15 -13.01 -15.65
N MET A 70 -28.69 -12.02 -14.87
CA MET A 70 -27.28 -11.90 -14.50
C MET A 70 -26.87 -13.00 -13.51
N ARG A 71 -25.71 -13.63 -13.73
CA ARG A 71 -25.23 -14.74 -12.90
C ARG A 71 -25.04 -14.31 -11.45
N GLY A 72 -25.49 -15.15 -10.52
CA GLY A 72 -25.42 -14.86 -9.09
C GLY A 72 -26.57 -13.98 -8.56
N ARG A 73 -27.51 -13.56 -9.41
CA ARG A 73 -28.78 -12.95 -8.98
C ARG A 73 -29.75 -14.03 -8.50
N SER A 74 -30.41 -13.78 -7.37
CA SER A 74 -31.45 -14.67 -6.86
C SER A 74 -32.66 -14.67 -7.80
N PRO A 75 -33.33 -15.81 -8.07
CA PRO A 75 -34.46 -15.89 -9.01
C PRO A 75 -35.66 -14.99 -8.65
N ASP A 76 -35.81 -14.70 -7.37
CA ASP A 76 -36.82 -13.80 -6.81
C ASP A 76 -36.39 -12.32 -6.82
N GLY A 77 -35.17 -12.02 -7.26
CA GLY A 77 -34.66 -10.66 -7.40
C GLY A 77 -34.34 -9.95 -6.10
N VAL A 78 -34.24 -10.67 -4.97
CA VAL A 78 -34.03 -10.09 -3.63
C VAL A 78 -32.74 -10.63 -3.00
N ILE A 79 -31.96 -9.74 -2.37
CA ILE A 79 -30.78 -10.08 -1.56
C ILE A 79 -31.20 -10.14 -0.09
N ARG A 80 -30.83 -11.23 0.60
CA ARG A 80 -31.18 -11.47 2.01
C ARG A 80 -29.93 -11.51 2.89
N ALA A 81 -30.02 -10.96 4.09
CA ALA A 81 -28.96 -11.11 5.09
C ALA A 81 -28.90 -12.54 5.62
N ILE A 82 -27.74 -13.19 5.52
CA ILE A 82 -27.52 -14.56 6.00
C ILE A 82 -26.79 -14.49 7.35
N SER A 83 -27.40 -15.04 8.40
CA SER A 83 -26.79 -15.06 9.74
C SER A 83 -25.71 -16.13 9.87
N LEU A 84 -24.50 -15.70 10.24
CA LEU A 84 -23.38 -16.58 10.53
C LEU A 84 -23.42 -17.20 11.95
N TRP A 85 -24.35 -16.78 12.81
CA TRP A 85 -24.53 -17.35 14.16
C TRP A 85 -25.31 -18.67 14.14
N SER A 86 -25.98 -18.95 13.02
CA SER A 86 -26.74 -20.19 12.84
C SER A 86 -25.83 -21.42 12.78
N GLY A 87 -26.40 -22.61 13.00
CA GLY A 87 -25.67 -23.88 12.82
C GLY A 87 -25.09 -24.01 11.40
N ASP A 88 -25.83 -23.58 10.39
CA ASP A 88 -25.38 -23.53 8.99
C ASP A 88 -24.26 -22.52 8.78
N GLY A 89 -24.34 -21.34 9.43
CA GLY A 89 -23.30 -20.32 9.38
C GLY A 89 -21.97 -20.80 9.98
N LEU A 90 -22.02 -21.45 11.14
CA LEU A 90 -20.82 -22.03 11.77
C LEU A 90 -20.22 -23.16 10.92
N ARG A 91 -21.08 -24.01 10.33
CA ARG A 91 -20.65 -25.03 9.37
C ARG A 91 -20.01 -24.40 8.15
N TYR A 92 -20.59 -23.31 7.63
CA TYR A 92 -20.06 -22.58 6.47
C TYR A 92 -18.65 -22.03 6.76
N ILE A 93 -18.46 -21.36 7.90
CA ILE A 93 -17.16 -20.81 8.30
C ILE A 93 -16.11 -21.93 8.40
N THR A 94 -16.42 -22.99 9.16
CA THR A 94 -15.44 -24.05 9.44
C THR A 94 -15.09 -24.88 8.20
N THR A 95 -16.05 -25.13 7.30
CA THR A 95 -15.82 -25.91 6.08
C THR A 95 -15.13 -25.12 4.97
N ASN A 96 -15.32 -23.80 4.90
CA ASN A 96 -14.72 -22.95 3.86
C ASN A 96 -13.45 -22.22 4.30
N LEU A 97 -13.07 -22.24 5.59
CA LEU A 97 -11.94 -21.47 6.10
C LEU A 97 -10.64 -21.64 5.29
N VAL A 98 -10.20 -22.89 5.08
CA VAL A 98 -8.98 -23.18 4.33
C VAL A 98 -9.15 -22.85 2.85
N ARG A 99 -10.32 -23.19 2.27
CA ARG A 99 -10.61 -22.93 0.86
C ARG A 99 -10.55 -21.44 0.55
N ASN A 100 -11.20 -20.60 1.37
CA ASN A 100 -11.20 -19.15 1.22
C ASN A 100 -9.79 -18.57 1.29
N PHE A 101 -8.94 -19.10 2.18
CA PHE A 101 -7.55 -18.67 2.28
C PHE A 101 -6.72 -19.08 1.06
N THR A 102 -6.82 -20.33 0.61
CA THR A 102 -6.00 -20.84 -0.50
C THR A 102 -6.50 -20.41 -1.87
N SER A 103 -7.79 -20.11 -2.03
CA SER A 103 -8.36 -19.58 -3.27
C SER A 103 -8.36 -18.06 -3.35
N PHE A 104 -7.85 -17.36 -2.34
CA PHE A 104 -7.75 -15.90 -2.36
C PHE A 104 -6.80 -15.47 -3.48
N VAL A 105 -7.34 -14.81 -4.51
CA VAL A 105 -6.64 -14.50 -5.76
C VAL A 105 -5.26 -13.84 -5.53
N PRO A 106 -5.12 -12.84 -4.64
CA PRO A 106 -3.82 -12.21 -4.37
C PRO A 106 -2.74 -13.15 -3.86
N LEU A 107 -3.11 -14.22 -3.13
CA LEU A 107 -2.13 -15.06 -2.45
C LEU A 107 -1.24 -15.80 -3.46
N GLY A 108 -1.83 -16.44 -4.47
CA GLY A 108 -1.09 -17.20 -5.47
C GLY A 108 -0.23 -16.29 -6.36
N THR A 109 -0.83 -15.22 -6.88
CA THR A 109 -0.18 -14.32 -7.85
C THR A 109 1.00 -13.57 -7.24
N VAL A 110 0.86 -13.11 -6.00
CA VAL A 110 1.92 -12.39 -5.28
C VAL A 110 3.08 -13.32 -4.92
N LEU A 111 2.81 -14.54 -4.44
CA LEU A 111 3.89 -15.49 -4.09
C LEU A 111 4.77 -15.82 -5.30
N VAL A 112 4.16 -16.05 -6.46
CA VAL A 112 4.91 -16.32 -7.70
C VAL A 112 5.71 -15.10 -8.15
N ALA A 113 5.12 -13.90 -8.10
CA ALA A 113 5.83 -12.66 -8.45
C ALA A 113 7.01 -12.40 -7.50
N LEU A 114 6.83 -12.60 -6.20
CA LEU A 114 7.87 -12.42 -5.18
C LEU A 114 9.05 -13.38 -5.37
N LEU A 115 8.82 -14.61 -5.84
CA LEU A 115 9.92 -15.54 -6.14
C LEU A 115 10.85 -14.98 -7.23
N GLY A 116 10.30 -14.43 -8.30
CA GLY A 116 11.09 -13.81 -9.38
C GLY A 116 11.85 -12.58 -8.90
N VAL A 117 11.17 -11.68 -8.19
CA VAL A 117 11.80 -10.47 -7.63
C VAL A 117 12.88 -10.83 -6.61
N ALA A 118 12.65 -11.81 -5.74
CA ALA A 118 13.64 -12.25 -4.76
C ALA A 118 14.93 -12.76 -5.42
N VAL A 119 14.84 -13.51 -6.54
CA VAL A 119 16.05 -13.95 -7.28
C VAL A 119 16.77 -12.76 -7.91
N ALA A 120 16.04 -11.84 -8.54
CA ALA A 120 16.62 -10.63 -9.15
C ALA A 120 17.27 -9.70 -8.11
N GLU A 121 16.69 -9.61 -6.91
CA GLU A 121 17.21 -8.81 -5.81
C GLU A 121 18.43 -9.48 -5.16
N ARG A 122 18.33 -10.77 -4.81
CA ARG A 122 19.42 -11.51 -4.13
C ARG A 122 20.66 -11.69 -5.00
N SER A 123 20.49 -11.73 -6.33
CA SER A 123 21.63 -11.69 -7.27
C SER A 123 22.28 -10.32 -7.39
N GLY A 124 21.67 -9.26 -6.84
CA GLY A 124 22.15 -7.88 -6.93
C GLY A 124 21.83 -7.19 -8.26
N LEU A 125 21.11 -7.84 -9.18
CA LEU A 125 20.80 -7.31 -10.51
C LEU A 125 20.07 -5.97 -10.42
N LEU A 126 18.98 -5.90 -9.64
CA LEU A 126 18.17 -4.70 -9.52
C LEU A 126 18.96 -3.54 -8.90
N GLY A 127 19.71 -3.82 -7.82
CA GLY A 127 20.55 -2.82 -7.17
C GLY A 127 21.66 -2.30 -8.06
N ALA A 128 22.31 -3.18 -8.83
CA ALA A 128 23.36 -2.80 -9.78
C ALA A 128 22.81 -1.97 -10.94
N ALA A 129 21.67 -2.35 -11.51
CA ALA A 129 21.02 -1.62 -12.60
C ALA A 129 20.64 -0.20 -12.19
N ILE A 130 20.01 -0.04 -11.02
CA ILE A 130 19.61 1.27 -10.51
C ILE A 130 20.83 2.13 -10.16
N ARG A 131 21.84 1.57 -9.49
CA ARG A 131 23.10 2.30 -9.21
C ARG A 131 23.78 2.73 -10.51
N GLY A 132 23.84 1.84 -11.50
CA GLY A 132 24.40 2.12 -12.82
C GLY A 132 23.67 3.28 -13.51
N LEU A 133 22.34 3.29 -13.47
CA LEU A 133 21.52 4.36 -14.03
C LEU A 133 21.86 5.73 -13.41
N VAL A 134 21.97 5.79 -12.08
CA VAL A 134 22.26 7.05 -11.37
C VAL A 134 23.71 7.49 -11.58
N LEU A 135 24.68 6.58 -11.55
CA LEU A 135 26.11 6.90 -11.73
C LEU A 135 26.45 7.29 -13.17
N ALA A 136 25.71 6.78 -14.16
CA ALA A 136 25.87 7.15 -15.56
C ALA A 136 25.17 8.48 -15.92
N ALA A 137 24.46 9.11 -14.98
CA ALA A 137 23.71 10.32 -15.24
C ALA A 137 24.64 11.50 -15.56
N PRO A 138 24.38 12.28 -16.63
CA PRO A 138 25.14 13.49 -16.90
C PRO A 138 24.83 14.54 -15.83
N LYS A 139 25.83 15.35 -15.47
CA LYS A 139 25.76 16.36 -14.37
C LYS A 139 24.52 17.25 -14.41
N ASN A 140 24.02 17.57 -15.61
CA ASN A 140 22.88 18.45 -15.81
C ASN A 140 21.53 17.77 -15.52
N LEU A 141 21.44 16.44 -15.68
CA LEU A 141 20.21 15.66 -15.51
C LEU A 141 20.18 14.83 -14.22
N VAL A 142 21.19 14.94 -13.35
CA VAL A 142 21.30 14.13 -12.12
C VAL A 142 20.03 14.16 -11.29
N THR A 143 19.37 15.31 -11.12
CA THR A 143 18.12 15.41 -10.35
C THR A 143 17.01 14.55 -10.97
N ILE A 144 16.77 14.72 -12.27
CA ILE A 144 15.72 13.99 -13.01
C ILE A 144 16.01 12.49 -13.00
N VAL A 145 17.25 12.09 -13.28
CA VAL A 145 17.65 10.68 -13.29
C VAL A 145 17.53 10.07 -11.89
N LEU A 146 17.83 10.83 -10.84
CA LEU A 146 17.70 10.36 -9.46
C LEU A 146 16.24 10.11 -9.07
N ILE A 147 15.34 11.03 -9.42
CA ILE A 147 13.89 10.86 -9.16
C ILE A 147 13.35 9.68 -9.97
N PHE A 148 13.69 9.63 -11.26
CA PHE A 148 13.31 8.53 -12.15
C PHE A 148 13.79 7.17 -11.63
N ALA A 149 15.06 7.08 -11.21
CA ALA A 149 15.61 5.89 -10.58
C ALA A 149 14.89 5.55 -9.28
N GLY A 150 14.50 6.56 -8.50
CA GLY A 150 13.67 6.40 -7.30
C GLY A 150 12.31 5.78 -7.61
N VAL A 151 11.60 6.29 -8.62
CA VAL A 151 10.30 5.75 -9.05
C VAL A 151 10.43 4.28 -9.48
N LEU A 152 11.42 3.96 -10.32
CA LEU A 152 11.65 2.58 -10.77
C LEU A 152 12.07 1.61 -9.66
N SER A 153 12.57 2.13 -8.54
CA SER A 153 13.11 1.32 -7.45
C SER A 153 12.07 0.55 -6.66
N ASN A 154 10.78 0.86 -6.81
CA ASN A 154 9.72 0.07 -6.21
C ASN A 154 9.77 -1.40 -6.66
N THR A 155 10.20 -1.68 -7.91
CA THR A 155 10.42 -3.05 -8.39
C THR A 155 11.42 -3.83 -7.55
N ALA A 156 12.36 -3.12 -6.91
CA ALA A 156 13.38 -3.66 -6.03
C ALA A 156 12.99 -3.61 -4.53
N SER A 157 11.68 -3.47 -4.25
CA SER A 157 11.04 -3.50 -2.94
C SER A 157 11.61 -2.49 -1.92
N GLU A 158 12.73 -2.80 -1.28
CA GLU A 158 13.32 -2.00 -0.19
C GLU A 158 14.63 -1.31 -0.58
N MET A 159 15.27 -1.76 -1.66
CA MET A 159 16.59 -1.25 -2.08
C MET A 159 16.57 0.22 -2.46
N GLY A 160 15.43 0.74 -2.92
CA GLY A 160 15.24 2.15 -3.21
C GLY A 160 15.57 3.05 -2.02
N TYR A 161 15.01 2.73 -0.85
CA TYR A 161 15.22 3.52 0.37
C TYR A 161 16.65 3.39 0.90
N VAL A 162 17.19 2.17 0.90
CA VAL A 162 18.50 1.87 1.49
C VAL A 162 19.64 2.43 0.65
N VAL A 163 19.51 2.41 -0.68
CA VAL A 163 20.61 2.75 -1.59
C VAL A 163 20.46 4.12 -2.23
N ILE A 164 19.30 4.44 -2.79
CA ILE A 164 19.16 5.62 -3.67
C ILE A 164 19.18 6.90 -2.85
N ILE A 165 18.57 6.90 -1.66
CA ILE A 165 18.48 8.10 -0.81
C ILE A 165 19.89 8.56 -0.36
N PRO A 166 20.74 7.70 0.25
CA PRO A 166 22.11 8.11 0.58
C PRO A 166 22.96 8.40 -0.65
N LEU A 167 22.82 7.62 -1.73
CA LEU A 167 23.56 7.81 -2.97
C LEU A 167 23.25 9.17 -3.61
N GLY A 168 21.98 9.58 -3.60
CA GLY A 168 21.55 10.89 -4.09
C GLY A 168 22.21 12.03 -3.34
N ALA A 169 22.27 11.95 -2.02
CA ALA A 169 22.96 12.95 -1.19
C ALA A 169 24.47 13.01 -1.50
N ALA A 170 25.12 11.85 -1.62
CA ALA A 170 26.55 11.75 -1.92
C ALA A 170 26.90 12.29 -3.31
N ILE A 171 26.10 11.99 -4.34
CA ILE A 171 26.33 12.47 -5.70
C ILE A 171 26.17 13.98 -5.77
N PHE A 172 25.11 14.52 -5.14
CA PHE A 172 24.91 15.98 -5.08
C PHE A 172 26.11 16.66 -4.41
N HIS A 173 26.61 16.09 -3.31
CA HIS A 173 27.82 16.59 -2.66
C HIS A 173 29.04 16.57 -3.60
N ALA A 174 29.27 15.46 -4.29
CA ALA A 174 30.42 15.26 -5.18
C ALA A 174 30.44 16.21 -6.39
N ILE A 175 29.26 16.64 -6.88
CA ILE A 175 29.14 17.60 -7.99
C ILE A 175 29.01 19.06 -7.51
N GLY A 176 29.21 19.33 -6.22
CA GLY A 176 29.16 20.68 -5.65
C GLY A 176 27.75 21.24 -5.43
N ARG A 177 26.71 20.39 -5.44
CA ARG A 177 25.32 20.76 -5.13
C ARG A 177 24.97 20.42 -3.67
N HIS A 178 23.89 21.00 -3.17
CA HIS A 178 23.47 20.82 -1.78
C HIS A 178 23.01 19.36 -1.51
N PRO A 179 23.63 18.61 -0.58
CA PRO A 179 23.32 17.18 -0.38
C PRO A 179 21.87 16.91 0.05
N LEU A 180 21.27 17.80 0.85
CA LEU A 180 19.85 17.66 1.24
C LEU A 180 18.89 17.74 0.06
N ALA A 181 19.25 18.43 -1.01
CA ALA A 181 18.42 18.48 -2.21
C ALA A 181 18.44 17.13 -2.94
N GLY A 182 19.59 16.46 -2.99
CA GLY A 182 19.70 15.09 -3.50
C GLY A 182 18.93 14.09 -2.64
N LEU A 183 18.99 14.24 -1.32
CA LEU A 183 18.21 13.41 -0.38
C LEU A 183 16.71 13.60 -0.59
N ALA A 184 16.23 14.84 -0.68
CA ALA A 184 14.84 15.15 -0.92
C ALA A 184 14.34 14.63 -2.29
N ALA A 185 15.13 14.82 -3.35
CA ALA A 185 14.80 14.32 -4.70
C ALA A 185 14.69 12.79 -4.72
N ALA A 186 15.67 12.07 -4.15
CA ALA A 186 15.60 10.63 -4.05
C ALA A 186 14.40 10.16 -3.21
N PHE A 187 14.14 10.78 -2.06
CA PHE A 187 13.02 10.43 -1.20
C PHE A 187 11.66 10.68 -1.89
N ALA A 188 11.51 11.80 -2.59
CA ALA A 188 10.32 12.11 -3.37
C ALA A 188 10.08 11.07 -4.47
N GLY A 189 11.13 10.67 -5.20
CA GLY A 189 11.03 9.63 -6.22
C GLY A 189 10.66 8.26 -5.67
N VAL A 190 11.30 7.81 -4.59
CA VAL A 190 11.06 6.48 -4.01
C VAL A 190 9.69 6.41 -3.31
N SER A 191 9.34 7.41 -2.50
CA SER A 191 8.11 7.40 -1.71
C SER A 191 6.90 7.90 -2.49
N GLY A 192 7.03 9.04 -3.16
CA GLY A 192 5.95 9.61 -3.97
C GLY A 192 5.70 8.84 -5.27
N GLY A 193 6.71 8.14 -5.79
CA GLY A 193 6.62 7.31 -6.98
C GLY A 193 6.21 5.86 -6.76
N TYR A 194 5.89 5.45 -5.53
CA TYR A 194 5.78 4.03 -5.15
C TYR A 194 4.95 3.18 -6.11
N SER A 195 3.76 3.62 -6.51
CA SER A 195 2.91 2.83 -7.43
C SER A 195 3.24 3.00 -8.91
N ALA A 196 4.00 4.03 -9.32
CA ALA A 196 4.28 4.26 -10.73
C ALA A 196 5.51 3.48 -11.17
N ASN A 197 5.42 2.80 -12.31
CA ASN A 197 6.52 1.98 -12.80
C ASN A 197 6.44 1.72 -14.31
N LEU A 198 7.59 1.45 -14.94
CA LEU A 198 7.66 0.98 -16.32
C LEU A 198 7.45 -0.54 -16.42
N LEU A 199 7.74 -1.27 -15.36
CA LEU A 199 7.60 -2.72 -15.29
C LEU A 199 6.50 -3.08 -14.29
N ILE A 200 5.83 -4.21 -14.55
CA ILE A 200 4.90 -4.81 -13.60
C ILE A 200 5.70 -5.32 -12.41
N GLY A 201 5.37 -4.83 -11.22
CA GLY A 201 5.95 -5.20 -9.94
C GLY A 201 5.05 -6.14 -9.14
N THR A 202 5.43 -6.40 -7.89
CA THR A 202 4.71 -7.28 -6.97
C THR A 202 3.44 -6.64 -6.41
N VAL A 203 3.36 -5.31 -6.43
CA VAL A 203 2.19 -4.54 -5.98
C VAL A 203 1.01 -4.70 -6.95
N ASP A 204 1.29 -4.84 -8.25
CA ASP A 204 0.26 -4.91 -9.28
C ASP A 204 -0.65 -6.14 -9.18
N PRO A 205 -0.13 -7.39 -9.09
CA PRO A 205 -0.98 -8.56 -8.89
C PRO A 205 -1.70 -8.54 -7.53
N LEU A 206 -1.10 -7.93 -6.50
CA LEU A 206 -1.74 -7.77 -5.19
C LEU A 206 -2.98 -6.88 -5.29
N LEU A 207 -2.83 -5.68 -5.87
CA LEU A 207 -3.93 -4.73 -6.03
C LEU A 207 -4.99 -5.24 -7.00
N ALA A 208 -4.56 -5.87 -8.10
CA ALA A 208 -5.45 -6.49 -9.06
C ALA A 208 -6.30 -7.58 -8.40
N GLY A 209 -5.67 -8.50 -7.66
CA GLY A 209 -6.40 -9.58 -6.97
C GLY A 209 -7.38 -9.06 -5.90
N ILE A 210 -7.02 -8.02 -5.13
CA ILE A 210 -7.95 -7.42 -4.16
C ILE A 210 -9.14 -6.78 -4.87
N THR A 211 -8.88 -6.12 -6.00
CA THR A 211 -9.92 -5.49 -6.83
C THR A 211 -10.85 -6.56 -7.43
N GLU A 212 -10.29 -7.70 -7.85
CA GLU A 212 -11.05 -8.83 -8.37
C GLU A 212 -12.00 -9.41 -7.33
N GLU A 213 -11.49 -9.71 -6.13
CA GLU A 213 -12.29 -10.22 -5.01
C GLU A 213 -13.42 -9.25 -4.62
N ALA A 214 -13.15 -7.94 -4.68
CA ALA A 214 -14.18 -6.92 -4.47
C ALA A 214 -15.21 -6.88 -5.60
N ALA A 215 -14.79 -7.07 -6.86
CA ALA A 215 -15.68 -7.08 -8.02
C ALA A 215 -16.62 -8.29 -8.02
N HIS A 216 -16.16 -9.45 -7.51
CA HIS A 216 -16.94 -10.69 -7.43
C HIS A 216 -18.20 -10.58 -6.55
N PHE A 217 -18.29 -9.59 -5.66
CA PHE A 217 -19.53 -9.30 -4.94
C PHE A 217 -20.70 -8.93 -5.87
N ILE A 218 -20.41 -8.33 -7.04
CA ILE A 218 -21.42 -7.92 -8.01
C ILE A 218 -21.36 -8.79 -9.26
N ALA A 219 -20.17 -9.05 -9.79
CA ALA A 219 -19.92 -9.76 -11.04
C ALA A 219 -18.95 -10.94 -10.81
N PRO A 220 -19.48 -12.18 -10.59
CA PRO A 220 -18.65 -13.33 -10.20
C PRO A 220 -17.63 -13.79 -11.25
N ASP A 221 -17.87 -13.49 -12.53
CA ASP A 221 -17.00 -13.88 -13.65
C ASP A 221 -16.01 -12.76 -14.02
N TYR A 222 -15.85 -11.72 -13.19
CA TYR A 222 -14.98 -10.58 -13.49
C TYR A 222 -13.52 -10.91 -13.16
N GLU A 223 -12.64 -10.83 -14.15
CA GLU A 223 -11.20 -11.07 -13.97
C GLU A 223 -10.41 -9.77 -14.08
N VAL A 224 -9.45 -9.55 -13.17
CA VAL A 224 -8.60 -8.36 -13.17
C VAL A 224 -7.16 -8.76 -13.45
N HIS A 225 -6.72 -8.47 -14.67
CA HIS A 225 -5.32 -8.72 -15.04
C HIS A 225 -4.37 -7.77 -14.30
N ALA A 226 -3.22 -8.28 -13.84
CA ALA A 226 -2.17 -7.47 -13.19
C ALA A 226 -1.62 -6.31 -14.06
N ALA A 227 -1.89 -6.31 -15.37
CA ALA A 227 -1.40 -5.30 -16.31
C ALA A 227 -2.45 -4.21 -16.58
N ILE A 228 -3.62 -4.26 -15.93
CA ILE A 228 -4.74 -3.36 -16.20
C ILE A 228 -4.36 -1.87 -16.06
N ASN A 229 -3.46 -1.56 -15.12
CA ASN A 229 -2.97 -0.19 -14.88
C ASN A 229 -1.65 0.12 -15.58
N TRP A 230 -1.09 -0.79 -16.38
CA TRP A 230 0.30 -0.67 -16.85
C TRP A 230 0.55 0.58 -17.69
N TYR A 231 -0.35 0.91 -18.62
CA TYR A 231 -0.24 2.15 -19.41
C TYR A 231 -0.34 3.41 -18.54
N PHE A 232 -1.21 3.40 -17.53
CA PHE A 232 -1.36 4.51 -16.59
C PHE A 232 -0.09 4.69 -15.74
N MET A 233 0.50 3.59 -15.27
CA MET A 233 1.74 3.60 -14.51
C MET A 233 2.91 4.14 -15.32
N ILE A 234 3.05 3.74 -16.59
CA ILE A 234 4.08 4.26 -17.49
C ILE A 234 4.00 5.78 -17.61
N VAL A 235 2.81 6.31 -17.89
CA VAL A 235 2.60 7.77 -17.99
C VAL A 235 2.88 8.46 -16.65
N SER A 236 2.44 7.86 -15.55
CA SER A 236 2.66 8.37 -14.20
C SER A 236 4.14 8.41 -13.82
N THR A 237 4.96 7.45 -14.27
CA THR A 237 6.40 7.46 -14.03
C THR A 237 7.05 8.72 -14.59
N PHE A 238 6.74 9.08 -15.83
CA PHE A 238 7.28 10.29 -16.45
C PHE A 238 6.70 11.55 -15.83
N LEU A 239 5.41 11.56 -15.50
CA LEU A 239 4.76 12.69 -14.83
C LEU A 239 5.43 13.00 -13.49
N ILE A 240 5.58 12.00 -12.63
CA ILE A 240 6.21 12.16 -11.30
C ILE A 240 7.67 12.58 -11.43
N THR A 241 8.38 12.01 -12.41
CA THR A 241 9.78 12.37 -12.71
C THR A 241 9.94 13.82 -13.14
N ILE A 242 8.96 14.39 -13.85
CA ILE A 242 9.00 15.78 -14.33
C ILE A 242 8.57 16.77 -13.23
N VAL A 243 7.60 16.38 -12.40
CA VAL A 243 7.04 17.23 -11.35
C VAL A 243 7.92 17.29 -10.09
N GLY A 244 8.60 16.18 -9.75
CA GLY A 244 9.50 16.10 -8.61
C GLY A 244 10.79 16.88 -8.80
#